data_AF-A0A7Y5XQJ8-F1
#
_entry.id   AF-A0A7Y5XQJ8-F1
#
_cell.length_a   1.000
_cell.length_b   1.000
_cell.length_c   1.000
_cell.angle_alpha   90.00
_cell.angle_beta   90.00
_cell.angle_gamma   90.00
#
_symmetry.space_group_name_H-M   'P 1'
#
loop_
_entity.id
_entity.type
_entity.pdbx_description
1 polymer ?
#
loop_
_entity_poly.entity_id
_entity_poly.type
_entity_poly.pdbx_seq_one_letter_code
_entity_poly.pdbx_strand_id
1 'polypeptide(L)'
;LFLAVTEDDAEHMVRVIAAGGLVQVMRDLLSGNEETEKAGWLGTQLEVARRVRTDREFAERWAKRSQAISEATTERLARMQEAGIVRTDLPLEVVQRFIELAHDGLVLHLAMGRPTTDLEPVLDLIEAAVRR
;
A
#
# COMPACT_ATOMS: atom_id res chain seq x y z
N LEU A 1 13.30 -0.59 20.35
CA LEU A 1 12.00 0.03 20.00
C LEU A 1 11.67 -0.42 18.58
N PHE A 2 10.86 -1.46 18.43
CA PHE A 2 10.52 -2.05 17.13
C PHE A 2 9.01 -2.36 17.16
N LEU A 3 8.23 -1.49 16.51
CA LEU A 3 6.80 -1.62 16.23
C LEU A 3 5.91 -2.00 17.42
N ALA A 4 5.47 -0.98 18.16
CA ALA A 4 4.04 -0.93 18.46
C ALA A 4 3.37 -0.35 17.20
N VAL A 5 3.11 -1.20 16.19
CA VAL A 5 2.05 -0.88 15.22
C VAL A 5 0.78 -0.93 16.03
N THR A 6 0.22 0.22 16.36
CA THR A 6 -1.05 0.31 17.05
C THR A 6 -2.18 0.07 16.04
N GLU A 7 -3.37 -0.34 16.51
CA GLU A 7 -4.55 -0.44 15.65
C GLU A 7 -4.84 0.90 14.93
N ASP A 8 -4.44 2.02 15.53
CA ASP A 8 -4.52 3.38 14.97
C ASP A 8 -3.85 3.53 13.60
N ASP A 9 -2.72 2.86 13.36
CA ASP A 9 -2.00 2.93 12.07
C ASP A 9 -2.79 2.26 10.95
N ALA A 10 -3.56 1.21 11.25
CA ALA A 10 -4.35 0.49 10.25
C ALA A 10 -5.60 1.28 9.87
N GLU A 11 -6.29 1.84 10.87
CA GLU A 11 -7.45 2.69 10.61
C GLU A 11 -7.09 3.96 9.84
N HIS A 12 -5.93 4.56 10.14
CA HIS A 12 -5.44 5.72 9.39
C HIS A 12 -5.23 5.36 7.92
N MET A 13 -4.52 4.27 7.62
CA MET A 13 -4.34 3.80 6.24
C MET A 13 -5.66 3.51 5.52
N VAL A 14 -6.61 2.86 6.19
CA VAL A 14 -7.95 2.61 5.62
C VAL A 14 -8.65 3.92 5.25
N ARG A 15 -8.58 4.94 6.12
CA ARG A 15 -9.14 6.28 5.82
C ARG A 15 -8.48 6.93 4.61
N VAL A 16 -7.15 6.88 4.52
CA VAL A 16 -6.39 7.44 3.39
C VAL A 16 -6.75 6.70 2.10
N ILE A 17 -6.80 5.37 2.13
CA ILE A 17 -7.21 4.55 0.98
C ILE A 17 -8.65 4.89 0.56
N ALA A 18 -9.58 5.01 1.50
CA ALA A 18 -10.96 5.35 1.17
C ALA A 18 -11.07 6.70 0.45
N ALA A 19 -10.30 7.70 0.90
CA ALA A 19 -10.30 9.06 0.36
C ALA A 19 -9.54 9.18 -0.98
N GLY A 20 -8.26 8.79 -1.01
CA GLY A 20 -7.35 9.00 -2.13
C GLY A 20 -7.06 7.74 -2.96
N GLY A 21 -7.23 6.55 -2.38
CA GLY A 21 -6.85 5.28 -2.99
C GLY A 21 -5.39 4.91 -2.77
N LEU A 22 -5.05 3.67 -3.11
CA LEU A 22 -3.73 3.12 -2.81
C LEU A 22 -2.60 3.81 -3.60
N VAL A 23 -2.88 4.39 -4.78
CA VAL A 23 -1.91 5.23 -5.50
C VAL A 23 -1.60 6.53 -4.75
N GLN A 24 -2.59 7.16 -4.11
CA GLN A 24 -2.34 8.34 -3.30
C GLN A 24 -1.46 8.01 -2.09
N VAL A 25 -1.72 6.89 -1.41
CA VAL A 25 -0.85 6.38 -0.33
C VAL A 25 0.60 6.25 -0.82
N MET A 26 0.80 5.70 -2.02
CA MET A 26 2.13 5.60 -2.62
C MET A 26 2.79 6.97 -2.86
N ARG A 27 2.04 7.99 -3.28
CA ARG A 27 2.56 9.37 -3.44
C ARG A 27 2.88 10.03 -2.09
N ASP A 28 2.05 9.80 -1.09
CA ASP A 28 2.25 10.32 0.27
C ASP A 28 3.53 9.73 0.89
N LEU A 29 3.79 8.44 0.66
CA LEU A 29 5.05 7.78 0.99
C LEU A 29 6.24 8.41 0.25
N LEU A 30 6.16 8.60 -1.07
CA LEU A 30 7.25 9.19 -1.85
C LEU A 30 7.62 10.62 -1.43
N SER A 31 6.62 11.40 -1.05
CA SER A 31 6.80 12.81 -0.69
C SER A 31 7.37 13.01 0.73
N GLY A 32 7.53 11.93 1.51
CA GLY A 32 7.98 12.00 2.91
C GLY A 32 7.01 12.76 3.81
N ASN A 33 5.76 12.94 3.37
CA ASN A 33 4.70 13.66 4.09
C ASN A 33 4.06 12.81 5.19
N GLU A 34 4.36 11.51 5.25
CA GLU A 34 4.03 10.69 6.42
C GLU A 34 5.07 10.88 7.52
N GLU A 35 4.62 11.37 8.69
CA GLU A 35 5.39 11.31 9.95
C GLU A 35 5.89 9.88 10.28
N THR A 36 5.26 8.85 9.69
CA THR A 36 5.63 7.43 9.74
C THR A 36 7.08 7.17 9.26
N GLU A 37 7.62 7.92 8.31
CA GLU A 37 8.94 7.64 7.72
C GLU A 37 10.14 7.96 8.63
N LYS A 38 9.97 8.75 9.70
CA LYS A 38 11.12 9.15 10.53
C LYS A 38 11.56 8.13 11.59
N ALA A 39 10.84 7.03 11.78
CA ALA A 39 11.15 6.06 12.85
C ALA A 39 11.41 4.64 12.34
N GLY A 40 12.49 4.42 11.58
CA GLY A 40 13.18 3.11 11.49
C GLY A 40 12.41 1.92 10.88
N TRP A 41 11.19 2.11 10.36
CA TRP A 41 10.32 1.03 9.88
C TRP A 41 10.71 0.49 8.49
N LEU A 42 11.09 1.39 7.57
CA LEU A 42 11.54 1.06 6.21
C LEU A 42 12.84 0.24 6.20
N GLY A 43 13.79 0.54 7.10
CA GLY A 43 15.04 -0.21 7.23
C GLY A 43 14.90 -1.69 7.62
N THR A 44 13.66 -2.15 7.83
CA THR A 44 13.37 -3.50 8.31
C THR A 44 12.18 -4.14 7.60
N GLN A 45 11.86 -3.77 6.36
CA GLN A 45 10.93 -4.57 5.54
C GLN A 45 11.42 -6.02 5.38
N LEU A 46 12.73 -6.24 5.30
CA LEU A 46 13.33 -7.59 5.35
C LEU A 46 13.13 -8.28 6.71
N GLU A 47 13.10 -7.51 7.79
CA GLU A 47 12.82 -8.03 9.13
C GLU A 47 11.32 -8.33 9.29
N VAL A 48 10.43 -7.52 8.72
CA VAL A 48 8.99 -7.82 8.63
C VAL A 48 8.80 -9.11 7.84
N ALA A 49 9.40 -9.23 6.65
CA ALA A 49 9.34 -10.45 5.84
C ALA A 49 9.97 -11.67 6.56
N ARG A 50 10.98 -11.45 7.40
CA ARG A 50 11.53 -12.48 8.29
C ARG A 50 10.50 -12.87 9.34
N ARG A 51 9.99 -11.92 10.13
CA ARG A 51 9.05 -12.15 11.23
C ARG A 51 7.72 -12.73 10.76
N VAL A 52 7.19 -12.32 9.62
CA VAL A 52 6.00 -12.96 9.02
C VAL A 52 6.23 -14.47 8.81
N ARG A 53 7.47 -14.90 8.51
CA ARG A 53 7.81 -16.32 8.36
C ARG A 53 8.22 -17.01 9.66
N THR A 54 8.78 -16.28 10.62
CA THR A 54 9.43 -16.87 11.81
C THR A 54 8.72 -16.60 13.13
N ASP A 55 7.72 -15.72 13.16
CA ASP A 55 6.98 -15.26 14.34
C ASP A 55 5.48 -15.29 14.03
N ARG A 56 4.81 -16.36 14.49
CA ARG A 56 3.39 -16.62 14.19
C ARG A 56 2.46 -15.53 14.71
N GLU A 57 2.71 -15.03 15.91
CA GLU A 57 1.88 -13.98 16.53
C GLU A 57 2.00 -12.66 15.76
N PHE A 58 3.22 -12.35 15.30
CA PHE A 58 3.44 -11.23 14.39
C PHE A 58 2.76 -11.44 13.04
N ALA A 59 2.85 -12.64 12.46
CA ALA A 59 2.19 -12.97 11.20
C ALA A 59 0.67 -12.80 11.26
N GLU A 60 0.03 -13.23 12.35
CA GLU A 60 -1.42 -13.08 12.56
C GLU A 60 -1.84 -11.61 12.62
N ARG A 61 -1.12 -10.78 13.39
CA ARG A 61 -1.37 -9.32 13.42
C ARG A 61 -1.13 -8.65 12.06
N TRP A 62 -0.06 -9.05 11.38
CA TRP A 62 0.28 -8.54 10.06
C TRP A 62 -0.77 -8.89 9.00
N ALA A 63 -1.32 -10.11 9.08
CA ALA A 63 -2.41 -10.56 8.22
C ALA A 63 -3.68 -9.73 8.44
N LYS A 64 -4.08 -9.48 9.70
CA LYS A 64 -5.24 -8.64 10.03
C LYS A 64 -5.11 -7.23 9.43
N ARG A 65 -3.93 -6.61 9.52
CA ARG A 65 -3.65 -5.30 8.90
C ARG A 65 -3.72 -5.37 7.37
N SER A 66 -3.07 -6.36 6.78
CA SER A 66 -3.03 -6.52 5.32
C SER A 66 -4.42 -6.74 4.75
N GLN A 67 -5.26 -7.49 5.46
CA GLN A 67 -6.66 -7.70 5.12
C GLN A 67 -7.46 -6.39 5.12
N ALA A 68 -7.34 -5.55 6.16
CA ALA A 68 -8.06 -4.27 6.22
C ALA A 68 -7.68 -3.33 5.07
N ILE A 69 -6.40 -3.27 4.68
CA ILE A 69 -5.92 -2.51 3.51
C ILE A 69 -6.52 -3.07 2.22
N SER A 70 -6.53 -4.39 2.09
CA SER A 70 -7.06 -5.09 0.92
C SER A 70 -8.55 -4.81 0.75
N GLU A 71 -9.35 -4.97 1.81
CA GLU A 71 -10.78 -4.69 1.84
C GLU A 71 -11.09 -3.23 1.48
N ALA A 72 -10.39 -2.27 2.10
CA ALA A 72 -10.56 -0.85 1.77
C ALA A 72 -10.23 -0.53 0.31
N THR A 73 -9.23 -1.21 -0.25
CA THR A 73 -8.84 -1.07 -1.66
C THR A 73 -9.91 -1.65 -2.57
N THR A 74 -10.42 -2.86 -2.31
CA THR A 74 -11.51 -3.48 -3.07
C THR A 74 -12.75 -2.59 -3.07
N GLU A 75 -13.20 -2.14 -1.90
CA GLU A 75 -14.41 -1.31 -1.77
C GLU A 75 -14.30 -0.01 -2.57
N ARG A 76 -13.14 0.64 -2.55
CA ARG A 76 -12.92 1.85 -3.33
C ARG A 76 -12.92 1.57 -4.83
N LEU A 77 -12.19 0.54 -5.27
CA LEU A 77 -12.12 0.19 -6.67
C LEU A 77 -13.51 -0.17 -7.22
N ALA A 78 -14.34 -0.88 -6.46
CA ALA A 78 -15.73 -1.17 -6.81
C ALA A 78 -16.53 0.12 -7.05
N ARG A 79 -16.50 1.07 -6.11
CA ARG A 79 -17.17 2.39 -6.27
C ARG A 79 -16.66 3.16 -7.50
N MET A 80 -15.36 3.12 -7.75
CA MET A 80 -14.78 3.81 -8.92
C MET A 80 -15.13 3.12 -10.24
N GLN A 81 -15.29 1.79 -10.24
CA GLN A 81 -15.75 1.03 -11.40
C GLN A 81 -17.22 1.32 -11.71
N GLU A 82 -18.08 1.36 -10.69
CA GLU A 82 -19.49 1.79 -10.82
C GLU A 82 -19.61 3.21 -11.36
N ALA A 83 -18.70 4.10 -10.96
CA ALA A 83 -18.61 5.47 -11.49
C ALA A 83 -17.99 5.57 -12.89
N GLY A 84 -17.57 4.45 -13.50
CA GLY A 84 -16.97 4.40 -14.84
C GLY A 84 -15.55 4.95 -14.94
N ILE A 85 -14.85 5.12 -13.81
CA ILE A 85 -13.48 5.68 -13.74
C ILE A 85 -12.43 4.57 -13.92
N VAL A 86 -12.70 3.38 -13.37
CA VAL A 86 -11.80 2.22 -13.45
C VAL A 86 -12.20 1.35 -14.63
N ARG A 87 -11.20 0.73 -15.28
CA ARG A 87 -11.38 -0.20 -16.38
C ARG A 87 -12.28 -1.38 -16.01
N THR A 88 -12.99 -1.94 -17.00
CA THR A 88 -13.97 -3.02 -16.82
C THR A 88 -13.68 -4.25 -17.69
N ASP A 89 -12.56 -4.24 -18.42
CA ASP A 89 -12.13 -5.33 -19.29
C ASP A 89 -11.39 -6.45 -18.54
N LEU A 90 -11.08 -6.24 -17.24
CA LEU A 90 -10.47 -7.20 -16.34
C LEU A 90 -11.32 -7.38 -15.07
N PRO A 91 -11.29 -8.56 -14.42
CA PRO A 91 -11.87 -8.73 -13.09
C PRO A 91 -11.29 -7.72 -12.09
N LEU A 92 -12.12 -7.23 -11.18
CA LEU A 92 -11.74 -6.20 -10.20
C LEU A 92 -10.56 -6.66 -9.32
N GLU A 93 -10.53 -7.95 -9.00
CA GLU A 93 -9.50 -8.59 -8.18
C GLU A 93 -8.13 -8.55 -8.87
N VAL A 94 -8.10 -8.62 -10.21
CA VAL A 94 -6.86 -8.50 -10.99
C VAL A 94 -6.32 -7.07 -10.91
N VAL A 95 -7.21 -6.08 -11.07
CA VAL A 95 -6.87 -4.66 -10.94
C VAL A 95 -6.36 -4.36 -9.52
N GLN A 96 -7.07 -4.85 -8.50
CA GLN A 96 -6.66 -4.74 -7.11
C GLN A 96 -5.26 -5.32 -6.89
N ARG A 97 -5.04 -6.57 -7.31
CA ARG A 97 -3.76 -7.25 -7.05
C ARG A 97 -2.59 -6.57 -7.76
N PHE A 98 -2.84 -5.99 -8.94
CA PHE A 98 -1.85 -5.17 -9.64
C PHE A 98 -1.42 -3.95 -8.82
N ILE A 99 -2.37 -3.15 -8.30
CA ILE A 99 -2.04 -1.95 -7.51
C ILE A 99 -1.38 -2.34 -6.18
N GLU A 100 -1.85 -3.40 -5.51
CA GLU A 100 -1.24 -3.89 -4.27
C GLU A 100 0.21 -4.36 -4.51
N LEU A 101 0.49 -5.05 -5.63
CA LEU A 101 1.86 -5.46 -5.96
C LEU A 101 2.78 -4.27 -6.24
N ALA A 102 2.25 -3.22 -6.87
CA ALA A 102 2.99 -1.98 -7.08
C ALA A 102 3.32 -1.29 -5.74
N HIS A 103 2.37 -1.23 -4.80
CA HIS A 103 2.60 -0.74 -3.45
C HIS A 103 3.68 -1.54 -2.72
N ASP A 104 3.60 -2.87 -2.74
CA ASP A 104 4.60 -3.74 -2.11
C ASP A 104 6.01 -3.51 -2.71
N GLY A 105 6.08 -3.34 -4.03
CA GLY A 105 7.32 -3.03 -4.75
C GLY A 105 7.89 -1.66 -4.39
N LEU A 106 7.05 -0.64 -4.27
CA LEU A 106 7.45 0.71 -3.85
C LEU A 106 8.01 0.70 -2.44
N VAL A 107 7.29 0.10 -1.49
CA VAL A 107 7.70 -0.01 -0.09
C VAL A 107 9.07 -0.70 0.01
N LEU A 108 9.26 -1.80 -0.73
CA LEU A 108 10.55 -2.49 -0.79
C LEU A 108 11.66 -1.61 -1.40
N HIS A 109 11.35 -0.86 -2.47
CA HIS A 109 12.30 0.04 -3.13
C HIS A 109 12.80 1.15 -2.19
N LEU A 110 11.89 1.79 -1.45
CA LEU A 110 12.20 2.79 -0.43
C LEU A 110 13.00 2.18 0.73
N ALA A 111 12.62 0.99 1.19
CA ALA A 111 13.32 0.26 2.25
C ALA A 111 14.79 -0.05 1.91
N MET A 112 15.09 -0.28 0.63
CA MET A 112 16.45 -0.50 0.16
C MET A 112 17.25 0.81 -0.03
N GLY A 113 16.67 1.97 0.29
CA GLY A 113 17.32 3.28 0.10
C GLY A 113 17.62 3.61 -1.36
N ARG A 114 16.82 3.07 -2.30
CA ARG A 114 17.04 3.29 -3.73
C ARG A 114 16.54 4.68 -4.16
N PRO A 115 17.11 5.26 -5.23
CA PRO A 115 16.71 6.58 -5.73
C PRO A 115 15.23 6.63 -6.11
N THR A 116 14.58 7.76 -5.82
CA THR A 116 13.13 7.97 -6.05
C THR A 116 12.81 8.89 -7.23
N THR A 117 13.84 9.39 -7.94
CA THR A 117 13.73 10.45 -8.97
C THR A 117 12.71 10.16 -10.07
N ASP A 118 12.52 8.88 -10.43
CA ASP A 118 11.62 8.47 -11.52
C ASP A 118 10.31 7.84 -11.03
N LEU A 119 10.05 7.83 -9.72
CA LEU A 119 8.92 7.06 -9.17
C LEU A 119 7.58 7.79 -9.31
N GLU A 120 7.54 9.12 -9.31
CA GLU A 120 6.33 9.90 -9.59
C GLU A 120 5.72 9.54 -10.97
N PRO A 121 6.48 9.60 -12.09
CA PRO A 121 6.00 9.14 -13.38
C PRO A 121 5.60 7.65 -13.42
N VAL A 122 6.23 6.80 -12.61
CA VAL A 122 5.85 5.38 -12.50
C VAL A 122 4.48 5.25 -11.84
N LEU A 123 4.18 6.05 -10.81
CA LEU A 123 2.85 6.08 -10.18
C LEU A 123 1.78 6.58 -11.15
N ASP A 124 2.10 7.57 -12.01
CA ASP A 124 1.20 8.02 -13.07
C ASP A 124 0.88 6.87 -14.05
N LEU A 125 1.89 6.07 -14.43
CA LEU A 125 1.69 4.91 -15.30
C LEU A 125 0.81 3.84 -14.64
N ILE A 126 1.02 3.55 -13.36
CA ILE A 126 0.20 2.60 -12.60
C ILE A 126 -1.25 3.08 -12.54
N GLU A 127 -1.46 4.37 -12.30
CA GLU A 127 -2.79 4.97 -12.27
C GLU A 127 -3.48 4.93 -13.64
N ALA A 128 -2.75 5.26 -14.70
CA ALA A 128 -3.24 5.17 -16.07
C ALA A 128 -3.60 3.73 -16.47
N ALA A 129 -2.86 2.73 -15.98
CA ALA A 129 -3.13 1.32 -16.28
C ALA A 129 -4.45 0.80 -15.69
N VAL A 130 -5.01 1.47 -14.69
CA VAL A 130 -6.27 1.05 -14.03
C VAL A 130 -7.46 1.94 -14.39
N ARG A 131 -7.21 3.15 -14.91
CA ARG A 131 -8.25 4.07 -15.39
C ARG A 131 -8.84 3.61 -16.73
N ARG A 132 -10.06 4.06 -17.00
CA ARG A 132 -10.78 3.89 -18.26
C ARG A 132 -10.52 5.04 -19.22
#